data_AF-A0A0C2BWS6-F1
#
_entry.id   AF-A0A0C2BWS6-F1
#
_cell.length_a   1.000
_cell.length_b   1.000
_cell.length_c   1.000
_cell.angle_alpha   90.00
_cell.angle_beta   90.00
_cell.angle_gamma   90.00
#
_symmetry.space_group_name_H-M   'P 1'
#
loop_
_entity.id
_entity.type
_entity.pdbx_description
1 polymer ?
#
loop_
_entity_poly.entity_id
_entity_poly.type
_entity_poly.pdbx_seq_one_letter_code
_entity_poly.pdbx_strand_id
1 'polypeptide(L)'
;MYFDRKLFEEANTFDEARQFIYDAPLLSGAYFILGGNKPGQGSVIVRNTTDVQFERKLFDADNDWFLLQTNYDPDKAPMDW
;
A
#
# COMPACT_ATOMS: atom_id res chain seq x y z
N MET A 1 5.25 15.38 -2.88
CA MET A 1 5.65 14.41 -3.92
C MET A 1 7.13 14.02 -3.84
N TYR A 2 7.78 14.09 -2.66
CA TYR A 2 9.19 13.71 -2.50
C TYR A 2 9.35 12.21 -2.21
N PHE A 3 8.51 11.68 -1.32
CA PHE A 3 8.58 10.29 -0.87
C PHE A 3 8.41 9.30 -2.03
N ASP A 4 7.31 9.40 -2.79
CA ASP A 4 7.02 8.47 -3.90
C ASP A 4 8.12 8.51 -4.96
N ARG A 5 8.60 9.72 -5.29
CA ARG A 5 9.72 9.90 -6.23
C ARG A 5 10.97 9.18 -5.74
N LYS A 6 11.37 9.40 -4.48
CA LYS A 6 12.56 8.77 -3.89
C LYS A 6 12.43 7.24 -3.88
N LEU A 7 11.25 6.73 -3.52
CA LEU A 7 10.96 5.30 -3.56
C LEU A 7 11.20 4.72 -4.96
N PHE A 8 10.67 5.35 -6.01
CA PHE A 8 10.86 4.87 -7.38
C PHE A 8 12.28 5.12 -7.93
N GLU A 9 13.04 6.04 -7.35
CA GLU A 9 14.45 6.27 -7.70
C GLU A 9 15.40 5.25 -7.03
N GLU A 10 15.06 4.73 -5.84
CA GLU A 10 15.97 3.92 -5.01
C GLU A 10 15.60 2.43 -4.91
N ALA A 11 14.31 2.06 -4.96
CA ALA A 11 13.87 0.67 -4.85
C ALA A 11 13.91 -0.06 -6.20
N ASN A 12 14.50 -1.25 -6.24
CA ASN A 12 14.67 -2.05 -7.45
C ASN A 12 13.73 -3.27 -7.51
N THR A 13 13.11 -3.62 -6.39
CA THR A 13 12.17 -4.75 -6.29
C THR A 13 10.88 -4.34 -5.60
N PHE A 14 9.81 -5.12 -5.84
CA PHE A 14 8.54 -4.94 -5.13
C PHE A 14 8.71 -5.00 -3.61
N ASP A 15 9.51 -5.95 -3.11
CA ASP A 15 9.74 -6.12 -1.68
C ASP A 15 10.56 -4.97 -1.09
N GLU A 16 11.55 -4.45 -1.82
CA GLU A 16 12.28 -3.23 -1.43
C GLU A 16 11.36 -2.02 -1.37
N ALA A 17 10.53 -1.79 -2.40
CA ALA A 17 9.59 -0.66 -2.44
C ALA A 17 8.56 -0.77 -1.30
N ARG A 18 8.04 -1.98 -1.06
CA ARG A 18 7.14 -2.27 0.06
C ARG A 18 7.82 -1.98 1.40
N GLN A 19 9.06 -2.43 1.60
CA GLN A 19 9.81 -2.16 2.83
C GLN A 19 10.09 -0.66 3.01
N PHE A 20 10.40 0.05 1.92
CA PHE A 20 10.56 1.51 1.94
C PHE A 20 9.28 2.20 2.43
N ILE A 21 8.11 1.75 1.95
CA ILE A 21 6.80 2.22 2.42
C ILE A 21 6.57 1.82 3.87
N TYR A 22 7.11 0.72 4.39
CA TYR A 22 6.88 0.32 5.77
C TYR A 22 7.64 1.23 6.76
N ASP A 23 8.89 1.52 6.44
CA ASP A 23 9.83 2.14 7.40
C ASP A 23 9.79 3.67 7.40
N ALA A 24 9.27 4.28 6.33
CA ALA A 24 9.36 5.72 6.17
C ALA A 24 8.44 6.49 7.14
N PRO A 25 8.96 7.44 7.94
CA PRO A 25 8.09 8.36 8.68
C PRO A 25 7.39 9.31 7.70
N LEU A 26 6.08 9.53 7.91
CA LEU A 26 5.23 10.35 7.05
C LEU A 26 4.65 11.54 7.81
N LEU A 27 4.37 12.63 7.08
CA LEU A 27 3.72 13.83 7.65
C LEU A 27 2.22 13.63 7.92
N SER A 28 1.59 12.67 7.23
CA SER A 28 0.18 12.32 7.38
C SER A 28 -0.05 10.86 7.03
N GLY A 29 -1.21 10.32 7.40
CA GLY A 29 -1.65 9.03 6.89
C GLY A 29 -1.83 9.03 5.37
N ALA A 30 -1.62 7.87 4.75
CA ALA A 30 -1.71 7.69 3.31
C ALA A 30 -2.03 6.24 2.95
N TYR A 31 -2.61 6.07 1.75
CA TYR A 31 -2.86 4.77 1.15
C TYR A 31 -1.91 4.59 -0.03
N PHE A 32 -1.03 3.60 0.04
CA PHE A 32 -0.13 3.26 -1.07
C PHE A 32 -0.67 2.06 -1.82
N ILE A 33 -0.87 2.21 -3.13
CA ILE A 33 -1.23 1.13 -4.04
C ILE A 33 0.03 0.75 -4.82
N LEU A 34 0.64 -0.37 -4.47
CA LEU A 34 1.92 -0.82 -5.03
C LEU A 34 1.71 -2.08 -5.88
N GLY A 35 2.21 -2.06 -7.11
CA GLY A 35 2.24 -3.22 -8.02
C GLY A 35 3.66 -3.61 -8.38
N GLY A 36 3.92 -4.92 -8.47
CA GLY A 36 5.19 -5.50 -8.92
C GLY A 36 5.08 -6.17 -10.28
N ASN A 37 6.07 -6.99 -10.63
CA ASN A 37 6.19 -7.63 -11.93
C ASN A 37 5.94 -9.15 -11.93
N LYS A 38 5.62 -9.74 -10.78
CA LYS A 38 5.27 -11.16 -10.65
C LYS A 38 3.80 -11.33 -10.24
N PRO A 39 3.16 -12.47 -10.58
CA PRO A 39 1.84 -12.80 -10.04
C PRO A 39 1.80 -12.67 -8.52
N GLY A 40 0.76 -12.02 -8.00
CA GLY A 40 0.55 -11.79 -6.57
C GLY A 40 1.28 -10.57 -6.00
N GLN A 41 2.15 -9.90 -6.76
CA GLN A 41 2.75 -8.64 -6.33
C GLN A 41 1.81 -7.46 -6.57
N GLY A 42 0.79 -7.35 -5.74
CA GLY A 42 -0.06 -6.17 -5.63
C GLY A 42 -0.46 -5.98 -4.18
N SER A 43 -0.40 -4.75 -3.68
CA SER A 43 -0.71 -4.45 -2.29
C SER A 43 -1.34 -3.07 -2.13
N VAL A 44 -2.30 -2.97 -1.22
CA VAL A 44 -2.81 -1.73 -0.63
C VAL A 44 -2.26 -1.65 0.79
N ILE A 45 -1.38 -0.67 1.03
CA ILE A 45 -0.70 -0.45 2.31
C ILE A 45 -1.28 0.82 2.95
N VAL A 46 -1.93 0.67 4.10
CA VAL A 46 -2.48 1.76 4.90
C VAL A 46 -1.44 2.21 5.91
N ARG A 47 -0.95 3.44 5.77
CA ARG A 47 0.04 4.04 6.68
C ARG A 47 -0.62 5.11 7.56
N ASN A 48 -0.23 5.15 8.83
CA ASN A 48 -0.29 6.38 9.62
C ASN A 48 1.08 7.10 9.53
N THR A 49 1.37 8.06 10.41
CA THR A 49 2.63 8.81 10.37
C THR A 49 3.88 7.99 10.69
N THR A 50 3.75 6.86 11.38
CA THR A 50 4.88 6.07 11.90
C THR A 50 4.86 4.61 11.46
N ASP A 51 3.68 4.01 11.31
CA ASP A 51 3.50 2.56 11.22
C ASP A 51 2.55 2.17 10.10
N VAL A 52 2.61 0.90 9.71
CA VAL A 52 1.60 0.25 8.87
C VAL A 52 0.42 -0.12 9.76
N GLN A 53 -0.77 0.37 9.40
CA GLN A 53 -2.01 0.05 10.12
C GLN A 53 -2.66 -1.21 9.57
N PHE A 54 -2.60 -1.38 8.25
CA PHE A 54 -3.20 -2.50 7.55
C PHE A 54 -2.50 -2.70 6.20
N GLU A 55 -2.47 -3.93 5.74
CA GLU A 55 -2.08 -4.27 4.37
C GLU A 55 -3.01 -5.35 3.83
N ARG A 56 -3.50 -5.16 2.61
CA ARG A 56 -4.16 -6.22 1.82
C ARG A 56 -3.37 -6.47 0.55
N LYS A 57 -3.09 -7.73 0.26
CA LYS A 57 -2.36 -8.18 -0.93
C LYS A 57 -3.29 -8.88 -1.90
N LEU A 58 -2.90 -8.91 -3.17
CA LEU A 58 -3.53 -9.78 -4.16
C LEU A 58 -3.44 -11.23 -3.70
N PHE A 59 -4.53 -11.97 -3.88
CA PHE A 59 -4.64 -13.38 -3.53
C PHE A 59 -4.52 -13.69 -2.03
N ASP A 60 -4.85 -12.73 -1.15
CA ASP A 60 -5.01 -13.00 0.30
C ASP A 60 -6.22 -13.92 0.60
N ALA A 61 -7.16 -14.04 -0.36
CA ALA A 61 -8.29 -14.95 -0.31
C ALA A 61 -8.58 -15.59 -1.69
N ASP A 62 -9.46 -16.60 -1.71
CA ASP A 62 -9.89 -17.27 -2.94
C ASP A 62 -10.58 -16.29 -3.91
N ASN A 63 -10.18 -16.35 -5.19
CA ASN A 63 -10.64 -15.44 -6.26
C ASN A 63 -10.37 -13.94 -6.00
N ASP A 64 -9.39 -13.61 -5.16
CA ASP A 64 -9.01 -12.22 -4.86
C ASP A 64 -8.00 -11.65 -5.87
N TRP A 65 -8.46 -11.42 -7.11
CA TRP A 65 -7.60 -11.01 -8.23
C TRP A 65 -7.47 -9.50 -8.43
N PHE A 66 -8.12 -8.69 -7.59
CA PHE A 66 -8.03 -7.22 -7.64
C PHE A 66 -8.03 -6.61 -6.24
N LEU A 67 -7.41 -5.44 -6.11
CA LEU A 67 -7.49 -4.60 -4.93
C LEU A 67 -8.18 -3.28 -5.28
N LEU A 68 -9.06 -2.81 -4.40
CA LEU A 68 -9.72 -1.51 -4.52
C LEU A 68 -9.40 -0.69 -3.28
N GLN A 69 -8.90 0.53 -3.50
CA GLN A 69 -8.67 1.52 -2.46
C GLN A 69 -9.23 2.87 -2.92
N THR A 70 -10.04 3.50 -2.08
CA THR A 70 -10.52 4.86 -2.27
C THR A 70 -9.84 5.77 -1.25
N ASN A 71 -10.61 6.48 -0.41
CA ASN A 71 -10.09 7.36 0.65
C ASN A 71 -10.54 6.94 2.06
N TYR A 72 -11.14 5.76 2.20
CA TYR A 72 -11.53 5.18 3.48
C TYR A 72 -10.72 3.92 3.76
N ASP A 73 -10.58 3.58 5.04
CA ASP A 73 -9.88 2.36 5.44
C ASP A 73 -10.66 1.13 4.94
N PRO A 74 -9.98 0.16 4.30
CA PRO A 74 -10.63 -0.97 3.64
C PRO A 74 -11.27 -1.98 4.61
N ASP A 75 -10.92 -1.92 5.90
CA ASP A 75 -11.49 -2.74 6.97
C ASP A 75 -12.72 -2.09 7.64
N LYS A 76 -13.12 -0.90 7.19
CA LYS A 76 -14.28 -0.16 7.71
C LYS A 76 -15.36 -0.03 6.64
N ALA A 77 -16.61 0.05 7.09
CA ALA A 77 -17.71 0.39 6.20
C ALA A 77 -17.44 1.77 5.57
N PRO A 78 -17.65 1.94 4.25
CA PRO A 78 -17.59 3.26 3.64
C PRO A 78 -18.67 4.16 4.26
N MET A 79 -18.43 5.47 4.23
CA MET A 79 -19.39 6.42 4.77
C MET A 79 -20.71 6.34 3.99
N ASP A 80 -21.78 5.98 4.70
CA ASP A 80 -23.16 6.08 4.19
C ASP A 80 -23.59 7.56 4.23
N TRP A 81 -24.28 8.01 3.19
CA TRP A 81 -24.76 9.39 3.01
C TRP A 81 -26.10 9.65 3.69
#